data_AF-A0A3D5NP44-F1
#
_entry.id   AF-A0A3D5NP44-F1
#
_cell.length_a   1.000
_cell.length_b   1.000
_cell.length_c   1.000
_cell.angle_alpha   90.00
_cell.angle_beta   90.00
_cell.angle_gamma   90.00
#
_symmetry.space_group_name_H-M   'P 1'
#
loop_
_entity.id
_entity.type
_entity.pdbx_description
1 polymer ?
#
loop_
_entity_poly.entity_id
_entity_poly.type
_entity_poly.pdbx_seq_one_letter_code
_entity_poly.pdbx_strand_id
1 'polypeptide(L)' 'EQTLNQLLVEMDGFGINEGIIMIAATNRPDILDNALLRPGRFDRQIAVGYPDAKGREEILKVHVKKKPLGEDVNLESLAK' A
#
# COMPACT_ATOMS: atom_id res chain seq x y z
N GLU A 1 1.02 -13.62 20.81
CA GLU A 1 0.00 -12.71 21.38
C GLU A 1 0.60 -11.61 22.26
N GLN A 2 1.52 -11.91 23.18
CA GLN A 2 2.10 -10.89 24.08
C GLN A 2 2.77 -9.69 23.36
N THR A 3 3.39 -9.93 22.20
CA THR A 3 4.01 -8.88 21.37
C THR A 3 2.99 -8.01 20.64
N LEU A 4 1.85 -8.57 20.22
CA LEU A 4 0.79 -7.82 19.55
C LEU A 4 0.10 -6.88 20.52
N ASN A 5 -0.19 -7.35 21.73
CA ASN A 5 -0.80 -6.53 22.76
C ASN A 5 0.10 -5.36 23.15
N GLN A 6 1.42 -5.56 23.21
CA GLN A 6 2.35 -4.45 23.47
C GLN A 6 2.29 -3.41 22.36
N LEU A 7 2.31 -3.83 21.09
CA LEU A 7 2.20 -2.91 19.96
C LEU A 7 0.91 -2.08 20.04
N LEU A 8 -0.22 -2.71 20.38
CA LEU A 8 -1.51 -2.03 20.53
C LEU A 8 -1.50 -0.98 21.66
N VAL A 9 -0.82 -1.27 22.77
CA VAL A 9 -0.67 -0.32 23.89
C VAL A 9 0.18 0.89 23.48
N GLU A 10 1.28 0.66 22.76
CA GLU A 10 2.08 1.79 22.23
C GLU A 10 1.29 2.60 21.20
N MET A 11 0.47 1.95 20.35
CA MET A 11 -0.39 2.62 19.38
C MET A 11 -1.44 3.53 20.05
N ASP A 12 -2.06 3.05 21.12
CA ASP A 12 -3.03 3.84 21.89
C ASP A 12 -2.35 4.95 22.72
N GLY A 13 -1.03 4.83 22.94
CA GLY A 13 -0.21 5.79 23.69
C GLY A 13 0.07 7.10 22.94
N PHE A 14 -0.05 7.10 21.61
CA PHE A 14 0.16 8.30 20.80
C PHE A 14 -1.06 9.22 20.83
N GLY A 15 -0.90 10.44 21.34
CA GLY A 15 -1.96 11.47 21.31
C GLY A 15 -2.18 12.07 19.92
N ILE A 16 -3.39 12.65 19.69
CA ILE A 16 -3.80 13.28 18.42
C ILE A 16 -2.81 14.37 17.92
N ASN A 17 -2.00 14.95 18.82
CA ASN A 17 -1.09 16.07 18.52
C ASN A 17 0.39 15.69 18.44
N GLU A 18 0.76 14.41 18.39
CA GLU A 18 2.18 14.00 18.38
C GLU A 18 2.82 14.01 16.99
N GLY A 19 2.06 14.34 15.93
CA GLY A 19 2.60 14.47 14.57
C GLY A 19 3.07 13.14 13.96
N ILE A 20 2.67 12.01 14.53
CA ILE A 20 3.03 10.67 14.07
C ILE A 20 1.96 10.15 13.11
N ILE A 21 2.40 9.65 11.95
CA ILE A 21 1.53 8.99 10.97
C ILE A 21 1.96 7.53 10.89
N MET A 22 1.00 6.62 11.10
CA MET A 22 1.23 5.19 10.99
C MET A 22 0.69 4.64 9.67
N ILE A 23 1.51 3.86 8.97
CA ILE A 23 1.15 3.19 7.71
C ILE A 23 1.52 1.71 7.84
N ALA A 24 0.60 0.83 7.46
CA ALA A 24 0.82 -0.61 7.38
C ALA A 24 0.33 -1.15 6.03
N ALA A 25 0.90 -2.28 5.61
CA ALA A 25 0.50 -2.98 4.40
C ALA A 25 0.34 -4.48 4.69
N THR A 26 -0.70 -5.10 4.16
CA THR A 26 -0.91 -6.54 4.21
C THR A 26 -1.48 -7.04 2.88
N ASN A 27 -1.08 -8.25 2.49
CA ASN A 27 -1.70 -8.99 1.38
C ASN A 27 -2.81 -9.94 1.85
N ARG A 28 -3.03 -10.05 3.16
CA ARG A 28 -4.04 -10.92 3.79
C ARG A 28 -4.82 -10.14 4.87
N PRO A 29 -5.71 -9.22 4.48
CA PRO A 29 -6.53 -8.48 5.44
C PRO A 29 -7.52 -9.38 6.20
N ASP A 30 -7.85 -10.55 5.64
CA ASP A 30 -8.78 -11.55 6.17
C ASP A 30 -8.31 -12.20 7.49
N ILE A 31 -7.00 -12.25 7.73
CA ILE A 31 -6.43 -12.87 8.94
C ILE A 31 -5.96 -11.86 9.98
N LEU A 32 -6.18 -10.56 9.76
CA LEU A 32 -5.79 -9.54 10.71
C LEU A 32 -6.64 -9.61 11.98
N ASP A 33 -6.02 -9.37 13.12
CA ASP A 33 -6.74 -9.19 14.36
C ASP A 33 -7.62 -7.93 14.28
N ASN A 34 -8.93 -8.08 14.52
CA ASN A 34 -9.89 -6.99 14.51
C ASN A 34 -9.52 -5.86 15.50
N ALA A 35 -8.73 -6.15 16.54
CA ALA A 35 -8.23 -5.14 17.46
C ALA A 35 -7.38 -4.07 16.74
N LEU A 36 -6.64 -4.42 15.69
CA LEU A 36 -5.82 -3.49 14.92
C LEU A 36 -6.66 -2.48 14.10
N LEU A 37 -7.88 -2.87 13.73
CA LEU A 37 -8.75 -2.12 12.82
C LEU A 37 -9.73 -1.18 13.54
N ARG A 38 -9.63 -1.08 14.87
CA ARG A 38 -10.51 -0.21 15.67
C ARG A 38 -10.13 1.27 15.48
N PRO A 39 -11.09 2.20 15.68
CA PRO A 39 -10.82 3.64 15.66
C PRO A 39 -9.63 4.02 16.55
N GLY A 40 -8.74 4.89 16.06
CA GLY A 40 -7.51 5.30 16.75
C GLY A 40 -6.28 4.44 16.44
N ARG A 41 -6.44 3.32 15.72
CA ARG A 41 -5.35 2.44 15.26
C ARG A 41 -5.26 2.48 13.73
N PHE A 42 -5.38 1.35 13.04
CA PHE A 42 -5.50 1.30 11.58
C PHE A 42 -6.96 1.50 11.15
N ASP A 43 -7.50 2.69 11.43
CA ASP A 43 -8.90 3.03 11.21
C ASP A 43 -9.21 3.34 9.73
N ARG A 44 -8.21 3.71 8.93
CA ARG A 44 -8.31 3.94 7.48
C ARG A 44 -7.72 2.76 6.72
N GLN A 45 -8.56 2.17 5.87
CA GLN A 45 -8.17 1.09 4.98
C GLN A 45 -8.26 1.57 3.53
N ILE A 46 -7.17 1.39 2.78
CA ILE A 46 -7.09 1.73 1.36
C ILE A 46 -6.79 0.44 0.62
N ALA A 47 -7.76 -0.05 -0.15
CA ALA A 47 -7.57 -1.21 -1.00
C ALA A 47 -6.75 -0.82 -2.24
N VAL A 48 -5.65 -1.54 -2.47
CA VAL A 48 -4.83 -1.38 -3.67
C VAL A 48 -5.18 -2.50 -4.63
N GLY A 49 -5.94 -2.15 -5.68
CA GLY A 49 -6.30 -3.07 -6.75
C GLY A 49 -5.19 -3.22 -7.79
N TYR A 50 -5.41 -4.12 -8.75
CA TYR A 50 -4.56 -4.19 -9.94
C TYR A 50 -4.71 -2.92 -10.78
N PRO A 51 -3.62 -2.44 -11.42
CA PRO A 51 -3.72 -1.32 -12.35
C PRO A 51 -4.55 -1.71 -13.57
N ASP A 52 -5.33 -0.75 -14.07
CA ASP A 52 -6.00 -0.86 -15.36
C ASP A 52 -4.99 -0.76 -16.52
N ALA A 53 -5.46 -0.90 -17.77
CA ALA A 53 -4.58 -0.84 -18.93
C ALA A 53 -3.78 0.47 -18.99
N LYS A 54 -4.42 1.60 -18.69
CA LYS A 54 -3.76 2.90 -18.64
C LYS A 54 -2.70 2.96 -17.53
N GLY A 55 -3.02 2.49 -16.34
CA GLY A 55 -2.09 2.41 -15.21
C GLY A 55 -0.89 1.53 -15.51
N ARG A 56 -1.09 0.39 -16.18
CA ARG A 56 0.01 -0.47 -16.65
C ARG A 56 0.93 0.26 -17.63
N GLU A 57 0.36 0.98 -18.59
CA GLU A 57 1.14 1.77 -19.55
C GLU A 57 1.99 2.84 -18.84
N GLU A 58 1.43 3.57 -17.87
CA GLU A 58 2.15 4.58 -17.10
C GLU A 58 3.28 3.99 -16.24
N ILE A 59 3.03 2.84 -15.61
CA ILE A 59 4.07 2.09 -14.87
C ILE A 59 5.21 1.72 -15.83
N LEU A 60 4.88 1.19 -17.01
CA LEU A 60 5.87 0.84 -18.02
C LEU A 60 6.68 2.07 -18.46
N LYS A 61 6.02 3.21 -18.74
CA LYS A 61 6.67 4.48 -19.11
C LYS A 61 7.71 4.92 -18.06
N VAL A 62 7.39 4.82 -16.78
CA VAL A 62 8.32 5.16 -15.69
C VAL A 62 9.56 4.25 -15.73
N HIS A 63 9.37 2.95 -15.94
CA HIS A 63 10.47 1.98 -15.92
C HIS A 63 11.36 2.00 -17.18
N VAL A 64 10.84 2.46 -18.32
CA VAL A 64 11.60 2.54 -19.58
C VAL A 64 12.22 3.92 -19.85
N LYS A 65 11.89 4.95 -19.07
CA LYS A 65 12.26 6.37 -19.30
C LYS A 65 13.75 6.62 -19.62
N LYS A 66 14.66 5.76 -19.15
CA LYS A 66 16.12 5.90 -19.35
C LYS A 66 16.75 4.68 -20.00
N LYS A 67 15.97 3.88 -20.73
CA LYS A 67 16.42 2.65 -21.37
C LYS A 67 16.30 2.78 -22.88
N PRO A 68 17.29 2.31 -23.65
CA PRO A 68 17.11 2.18 -25.09
C PRO A 68 15.95 1.20 -25.34
N LEU A 69 15.00 1.61 -26.17
CA LEU A 69 13.90 0.78 -26.63
C LEU A 69 14.13 0.45 -28.11
N GLY A 70 13.76 -0.76 -28.51
CA GLY A 70 13.66 -1.11 -29.93
C GLY A 70 12.54 -0.30 -30.60
N GLU A 71 12.66 -0.10 -31.91
CA GLU A 71 11.64 0.61 -32.71
C GLU A 71 10.28 -0.11 -32.73
N ASP A 72 10.29 -1.41 -32.44
CA ASP A 72 9.13 -2.31 -32.38
C ASP A 72 8.40 -2.28 -31.03
N VAL A 73 8.93 -1.60 -30.01
CA VAL A 73 8.36 -1.61 -28.67
C VAL A 73 7.15 -0.67 -28.58
N ASN A 74 5.96 -1.26 -28.46
CA ASN A 74 4.71 -0.53 -28.21
C ASN A 74 4.19 -0.80 -26.79
N LEU A 75 4.30 0.19 -25.91
CA LEU A 75 3.89 0.07 -24.49
C LEU A 75 2.37 -0.04 -24.32
N GLU A 76 1.58 0.58 -25.18
CA GLU A 76 0.12 0.49 -25.14
C GLU A 76 -0.34 -0.95 -25.44
N SER A 77 0.31 -1.60 -26.42
CA SER A 77 0.05 -3.01 -26.74
C SER A 77 0.44 -3.94 -25.59
N LEU A 78 1.59 -3.69 -24.96
CA LEU A 78 2.07 -4.47 -23.80
C LEU A 78 1.21 -4.27 -22.55
N ALA A 79 0.51 -3.14 -22.47
CA ALA A 79 -0.36 -2.81 -21.35
C ALA A 79 -1.78 -3.37 -21.48
N LYS A 80 -2.18 -3.94 -22.62
CA LYS A 80 -3.48 -4.59 -22.81
C LYS A 80 -3.54 -5.92 -22.08
#